data_AF-A0A2E2VK01-F1
#
_entry.id   AF-A0A2E2VK01-F1
#
_cell.length_a   1.000
_cell.length_b   1.000
_cell.length_c   1.000
_cell.angle_alpha   90.00
_cell.angle_beta   90.00
_cell.angle_gamma   90.00
#
_symmetry.space_group_name_H-M   'P 1'
#
loop_
_entity.id
_entity.type
_entity.pdbx_description
1 polymer ?
#
loop_
_entity_poly.entity_id
_entity_poly.type
_entity_poly.pdbx_seq_one_letter_code
_entity_poly.pdbx_strand_id
1 'polypeptide(L)'
;MPLDLGKTMLQLDRVSRGLVADSGHKETRLTAFIEAASKVDAATAIAKTGYDPDRPFLAAQVLDSLLGSYAPVEPPMDWCIVAVDGSHIDVDRHLPVGCYLINMGGCSLTYGSQPDASFFSQPSLYHRPEDLYLTDPSNSAREEPVAGPLLGLLRTVQELERLAQAIAEVPAGLPTLALVDGSLVMWGLSGQGYPPFIKEAIIQDRLLPAMDRLREESQHRPLCLAAYVSLPRSAEVVNAARSSLCPSDLSQCRNVCNNRRSVQSPCDLSNDFIDRDLFQRTLDPGCRSATYQTNSSVPRESYGEHQVCFFYLNCGEEIGRIELPQWVAQDERLLALCHSLILDQCRRGQGYPVAISEAHEQAVINGADRQFFKQMLAEALEREGLPVYTSEKDRSKRTPWL
;
A
#
# COMPACT_ATOMS: atom_id res chain seq x y z
N MET A 1 34.61 -5.83 5.24
CA MET A 1 35.10 -5.14 4.03
C MET A 1 33.97 -4.25 3.51
N PRO A 2 34.21 -2.96 3.25
CA PRO A 2 33.22 -2.10 2.62
C PRO A 2 32.98 -2.51 1.16
N LEU A 3 31.83 -2.12 0.62
CA LEU A 3 31.47 -2.31 -0.79
C LEU A 3 32.46 -1.57 -1.70
N ASP A 4 32.95 -2.24 -2.75
CA ASP A 4 33.81 -1.63 -3.78
C ASP A 4 32.96 -0.84 -4.79
N LEU A 5 32.86 0.46 -4.56
CA LEU A 5 32.07 1.37 -5.39
C LEU A 5 32.69 1.56 -6.78
N GLY A 6 34.01 1.42 -6.95
CA GLY A 6 34.67 1.52 -8.24
C GLY A 6 34.26 0.39 -9.19
N LYS A 7 34.26 -0.85 -8.70
CA LYS A 7 33.75 -2.00 -9.47
C LYS A 7 32.25 -1.92 -9.75
N THR A 8 31.49 -1.33 -8.83
CA THR A 8 30.06 -1.13 -9.00
C THR A 8 29.77 -0.11 -10.10
N MET A 9 30.50 1.00 -10.13
CA MET A 9 30.34 2.05 -11.13
C MET A 9 30.52 1.54 -12.57
N LEU A 10 31.54 0.70 -12.81
CA LEU A 10 31.77 0.08 -14.13
C LEU A 10 30.65 -0.88 -14.58
N GLN A 11 29.88 -1.42 -13.65
CA GLN A 11 28.71 -2.25 -13.96
C GLN A 11 27.49 -1.37 -14.26
N LEU A 12 27.30 -0.28 -13.52
CA LEU A 12 26.24 0.70 -13.77
C LEU A 12 26.36 1.34 -15.16
N ASP A 13 27.57 1.70 -15.59
CA ASP A 13 27.80 2.24 -16.93
C ASP A 13 27.40 1.27 -18.05
N ARG A 14 27.65 -0.03 -17.85
CA ARG A 14 27.25 -1.08 -18.80
C ARG A 14 25.73 -1.22 -18.87
N VAL A 15 25.05 -1.17 -17.73
CA VAL A 15 23.59 -1.20 -17.67
C VAL A 15 22.99 0.01 -18.39
N SER A 16 23.51 1.22 -18.12
CA SER A 16 23.03 2.46 -18.74
C SER A 16 23.08 2.41 -20.27
N ARG A 17 24.21 1.96 -20.84
CA ARG A 17 24.36 1.83 -22.30
C ARG A 17 23.40 0.82 -22.92
N GLY A 18 23.11 -0.29 -22.25
CA GLY A 18 22.14 -1.29 -22.71
C GLY A 18 20.72 -0.72 -22.78
N LEU A 19 20.30 0.04 -21.76
CA LEU A 19 18.96 0.62 -21.68
C LEU A 19 18.66 1.63 -22.79
N VAL A 20 19.66 2.39 -23.25
CA VAL A 20 19.47 3.37 -24.33
C VAL A 20 19.09 2.70 -25.65
N ALA A 21 19.69 1.55 -25.98
CA ALA A 21 19.40 0.83 -27.22
C ALA A 21 17.99 0.22 -27.24
N ASP A 22 17.50 -0.23 -26.09
CA ASP A 22 16.18 -0.87 -25.95
C ASP A 22 15.02 0.15 -25.87
N SER A 23 15.32 1.41 -25.54
CA SER A 23 14.31 2.45 -25.28
C SER A 23 13.43 2.77 -26.51
N GLY A 24 14.00 2.91 -27.71
CA GLY A 24 13.23 3.27 -28.91
C GLY A 24 12.23 2.20 -29.35
N HIS A 25 12.59 0.92 -29.22
CA HIS A 25 11.69 -0.20 -29.50
C HIS A 25 10.59 -0.30 -28.46
N LYS A 26 10.94 -0.10 -27.17
CA LYS A 26 9.96 -0.07 -26.07
C LYS A 26 8.90 1.01 -26.29
N GLU A 27 9.31 2.20 -26.69
CA GLU A 27 8.42 3.35 -26.89
C GLU A 27 7.44 3.18 -28.05
N THR A 28 7.93 2.64 -29.17
CA THR A 28 7.09 2.34 -30.34
C THR A 28 6.04 1.28 -29.98
N ARG A 29 6.44 0.24 -29.24
CA ARG A 29 5.52 -0.82 -28.78
C ARG A 29 4.49 -0.30 -27.78
N LEU A 30 4.89 0.58 -26.86
CA LEU A 30 3.98 1.18 -25.89
C LEU A 30 2.91 2.01 -26.59
N THR A 31 3.31 2.80 -27.59
CA THR A 31 2.38 3.62 -28.39
C THR A 31 1.37 2.73 -29.12
N ALA A 32 1.84 1.67 -29.80
CA ALA A 32 0.94 0.72 -30.47
C ALA A 32 0.00 0.00 -29.49
N PHE A 33 0.47 -0.35 -28.30
CA PHE A 33 -0.34 -0.97 -27.26
C PHE A 33 -1.44 -0.01 -26.75
N ILE A 34 -1.10 1.26 -26.50
CA ILE A 34 -2.06 2.29 -26.08
C ILE A 34 -3.11 2.53 -27.17
N GLU A 35 -2.69 2.65 -28.44
CA GLU A 35 -3.62 2.81 -29.55
C GLU A 35 -4.60 1.63 -29.68
N ALA A 36 -4.11 0.41 -29.51
CA ALA A 36 -4.96 -0.78 -29.52
C ALA A 36 -5.94 -0.77 -28.33
N ALA A 37 -5.45 -0.50 -27.12
CA ALA A 37 -6.26 -0.44 -25.91
C ALA A 37 -7.34 0.67 -25.97
N SER A 38 -7.03 1.82 -26.57
CA SER A 38 -7.98 2.93 -26.72
C SER A 38 -9.19 2.63 -27.60
N LYS A 39 -9.12 1.59 -28.43
CA LYS A 39 -10.19 1.15 -29.33
C LYS A 39 -11.12 0.12 -28.69
N VAL A 40 -10.78 -0.38 -27.50
CA VAL A 40 -11.61 -1.34 -26.76
C VAL A 40 -12.79 -0.62 -26.16
N ASP A 41 -14.02 -1.05 -26.49
CA ASP A 41 -15.23 -0.51 -25.90
C ASP A 41 -15.42 -0.99 -24.45
N ALA A 42 -16.19 -0.21 -23.68
CA ALA A 42 -16.48 -0.48 -22.28
C ALA A 42 -17.07 -1.87 -22.02
N ALA A 43 -18.02 -2.32 -22.85
CA ALA A 43 -18.69 -3.59 -22.65
C ALA A 43 -17.73 -4.77 -22.84
N THR A 44 -16.87 -4.71 -23.87
CA THR A 44 -15.81 -5.69 -24.09
C THR A 44 -14.81 -5.70 -22.93
N ALA A 45 -14.40 -4.51 -22.46
CA ALA A 45 -13.46 -4.40 -21.35
C ALA A 45 -14.03 -5.05 -20.08
N ILE A 46 -15.22 -4.63 -19.63
CA ILE A 46 -15.90 -5.15 -18.44
C ILE A 46 -16.05 -6.67 -18.52
N ALA A 47 -16.54 -7.19 -19.65
CA ALA A 47 -16.77 -8.62 -19.85
C ALA A 47 -15.48 -9.44 -19.80
N LYS A 48 -14.39 -8.96 -20.43
CA LYS A 48 -13.12 -9.69 -20.52
C LYS A 48 -12.22 -9.54 -19.30
N THR A 49 -12.52 -8.63 -18.38
CA THR A 49 -11.71 -8.38 -17.18
C THR A 49 -12.28 -8.98 -15.90
N GLY A 50 -13.44 -9.64 -16.01
CA GLY A 50 -14.03 -10.53 -15.00
C GLY A 50 -12.98 -11.35 -14.26
N TYR A 51 -13.14 -11.50 -12.95
CA TYR A 51 -12.40 -12.53 -12.22
C TYR A 51 -12.69 -13.88 -12.86
N ASP A 52 -11.62 -14.59 -13.19
CA ASP A 52 -11.68 -15.92 -13.77
C ASP A 52 -10.52 -16.73 -13.19
N PRO A 53 -10.78 -17.91 -12.57
CA PRO A 53 -9.74 -18.74 -11.96
C PRO A 53 -8.75 -19.34 -12.96
N ASP A 54 -9.09 -19.39 -14.26
CA ASP A 54 -8.20 -19.89 -15.31
C ASP A 54 -7.20 -18.84 -15.80
N ARG A 55 -7.36 -17.58 -15.41
CA ARG A 55 -6.47 -16.48 -15.78
C ARG A 55 -5.11 -16.62 -15.09
N PRO A 56 -3.99 -16.74 -15.84
CA PRO A 56 -2.65 -16.96 -15.25
C PRO A 56 -1.94 -15.67 -14.79
N PHE A 57 -2.66 -14.55 -14.78
CA PHE A 57 -2.14 -13.24 -14.40
C PHE A 57 -3.22 -12.42 -13.70
N LEU A 58 -2.79 -11.50 -12.85
CA LEU A 58 -3.68 -10.56 -12.19
C LEU A 58 -4.03 -9.43 -13.18
N ALA A 59 -5.33 -9.25 -13.43
CA ALA A 59 -5.88 -8.17 -14.23
C ALA A 59 -6.91 -7.41 -13.41
N ALA A 60 -6.90 -6.08 -13.53
CA ALA A 60 -7.89 -5.22 -12.92
C ALA A 60 -9.26 -5.48 -13.56
N GLN A 61 -10.33 -5.49 -12.76
CA GLN A 61 -11.69 -5.43 -13.28
C GLN A 61 -11.99 -4.00 -13.72
N VAL A 62 -12.35 -3.84 -15.00
CA VAL A 62 -12.86 -2.57 -15.54
C VAL A 62 -14.31 -2.39 -15.10
N LEU A 63 -14.65 -1.17 -14.67
CA LEU A 63 -15.99 -0.81 -14.18
C LEU A 63 -16.76 0.08 -15.16
N ASP A 64 -16.06 1.04 -15.79
CA ASP A 64 -16.64 2.00 -16.74
C ASP A 64 -15.91 1.96 -18.10
N SER A 65 -14.60 2.19 -18.11
CA SER A 65 -13.77 2.36 -19.29
C SER A 65 -12.38 1.78 -19.05
N LEU A 66 -11.79 1.19 -20.09
CA LEU A 66 -10.46 0.60 -19.97
C LEU A 66 -9.39 1.68 -19.76
N LEU A 67 -9.45 2.74 -20.55
CA LEU A 67 -8.62 3.94 -20.44
C LEU A 67 -9.53 5.16 -20.31
N GLY A 68 -9.10 6.14 -19.53
CA GLY A 68 -9.80 7.40 -19.34
C GLY A 68 -8.87 8.43 -18.71
N SER A 69 -9.20 9.71 -18.87
CA SER A 69 -8.50 10.83 -18.26
C SER A 69 -9.53 11.81 -17.73
N TYR A 70 -9.51 12.02 -16.41
CA TYR A 70 -10.50 12.83 -15.70
C TYR A 70 -9.78 13.94 -14.96
N ALA A 71 -10.17 15.19 -15.22
CA ALA A 71 -9.62 16.37 -14.56
C ALA A 71 -10.12 16.48 -13.11
N PRO A 72 -9.30 17.04 -12.19
CA PRO A 72 -9.71 17.26 -10.82
C PRO A 72 -10.77 18.36 -10.75
N VAL A 73 -11.60 18.31 -9.70
CA VAL A 73 -12.44 19.45 -9.33
C VAL A 73 -11.66 20.34 -8.35
N GLU A 74 -12.16 21.55 -8.10
CA GLU A 74 -11.57 22.38 -7.06
C GLU A 74 -11.82 21.75 -5.68
N PRO A 75 -10.82 21.75 -4.78
CA PRO A 75 -11.05 21.32 -3.40
C PRO A 75 -12.08 22.25 -2.73
N PRO A 76 -12.82 21.75 -1.72
CA PRO A 76 -13.70 22.59 -0.92
C PRO A 76 -12.94 23.74 -0.25
N MET A 77 -13.63 24.78 0.23
CA MET A 77 -12.99 25.93 0.88
C MET A 77 -12.31 25.55 2.20
N ASP A 78 -12.94 24.69 2.98
CA ASP A 78 -12.45 24.17 4.26
C ASP A 78 -12.43 22.65 4.21
N TRP A 79 -11.35 22.02 4.67
CA TRP A 79 -11.23 20.56 4.72
C TRP A 79 -10.20 20.10 5.75
N CYS A 80 -10.22 18.81 6.04
CA CYS A 80 -9.29 18.15 6.95
C CYS A 80 -8.60 16.97 6.25
N ILE A 81 -7.32 16.76 6.52
CA ILE A 81 -6.58 15.57 6.12
C ILE A 81 -6.06 14.90 7.38
N VAL A 82 -6.34 13.62 7.56
CA VAL A 82 -5.82 12.83 8.69
C VAL A 82 -5.01 11.68 8.14
N ALA A 83 -3.77 11.53 8.62
CA ALA A 83 -2.88 10.46 8.22
C ALA A 83 -2.23 9.81 9.43
N VAL A 84 -2.03 8.49 9.34
CA VAL A 84 -1.37 7.68 10.36
C VAL A 84 -0.36 6.77 9.69
N ASP A 85 0.82 6.64 10.29
CA ASP A 85 1.87 5.70 9.91
C ASP A 85 2.37 4.97 11.16
N GLY A 86 3.03 3.84 10.94
CA GLY A 86 3.52 2.96 11.98
C GLY A 86 4.94 2.52 11.74
N SER A 87 5.74 2.49 12.80
CA SER A 87 7.00 1.75 12.80
C SER A 87 7.11 0.81 14.00
N HIS A 88 8.03 -0.14 13.94
CA HIS A 88 8.15 -1.13 15.00
C HIS A 88 9.60 -1.57 15.27
N ILE A 89 9.80 -2.05 16.49
CA ILE A 89 10.93 -2.89 16.91
C ILE A 89 10.40 -4.31 16.99
N ASP A 90 10.94 -5.19 16.15
CA ASP A 90 10.55 -6.59 16.08
C ASP A 90 11.05 -7.38 17.29
N VAL A 91 10.50 -8.58 17.49
CA VAL A 91 10.93 -9.50 18.54
C VAL A 91 12.39 -9.91 18.32
N ASP A 92 13.26 -9.47 19.22
CA ASP A 92 14.69 -9.75 19.15
C ASP A 92 15.08 -10.90 20.10
N ARG A 93 15.50 -12.02 19.51
CA ARG A 93 16.00 -13.21 20.23
C ARG A 93 17.23 -12.96 21.09
N HIS A 94 17.90 -11.82 20.92
CA HIS A 94 19.06 -11.42 21.70
C HIS A 94 18.70 -10.58 22.93
N LEU A 95 17.41 -10.28 23.13
CA LEU A 95 16.90 -9.64 24.34
C LEU A 95 16.50 -10.68 25.38
N PRO A 96 16.65 -10.34 26.68
CA PRO A 96 16.30 -11.24 27.78
C PRO A 96 14.80 -11.53 27.90
N VAL A 97 13.95 -10.68 27.30
CA VAL A 97 12.49 -10.80 27.28
C VAL A 97 12.00 -10.71 25.85
N GLY A 98 11.14 -11.66 25.45
CA GLY A 98 10.39 -11.59 24.20
C GLY A 98 9.40 -10.43 24.27
N CYS A 99 9.64 -9.39 23.50
CA CYS A 99 8.74 -8.25 23.36
C CYS A 99 8.93 -7.60 22.00
N TYR A 100 7.91 -6.90 21.53
CA TYR A 100 8.02 -5.99 20.40
C TYR A 100 7.37 -4.66 20.76
N LEU A 101 7.78 -3.61 20.07
CA LEU A 101 7.24 -2.27 20.26
C LEU A 101 6.68 -1.78 18.93
N ILE A 102 5.49 -1.23 18.95
CA ILE A 102 4.87 -0.54 17.82
C ILE A 102 4.72 0.93 18.20
N ASN A 103 5.22 1.83 17.37
CA ASN A 103 5.01 3.26 17.51
C ASN A 103 4.06 3.73 16.41
N MET A 104 2.92 4.30 16.81
CA MET A 104 1.95 4.92 15.92
C MET A 104 2.21 6.42 15.90
N GLY A 105 2.44 6.98 14.72
CA GLY A 105 2.56 8.41 14.49
C GLY A 105 1.48 8.90 13.55
N GLY A 106 1.06 10.15 13.69
CA GLY A 106 0.06 10.70 12.80
C GLY A 106 -0.15 12.18 12.94
N CYS A 107 -0.96 12.72 12.04
CA CYS A 107 -1.34 14.12 12.04
C CYS A 107 -2.80 14.33 11.59
N SER A 108 -3.37 15.45 12.02
CA SER A 108 -4.58 16.04 11.46
C SER A 108 -4.28 17.46 11.01
N LEU A 109 -4.48 17.72 9.73
CA LEU A 109 -4.19 19.00 9.08
C LEU A 109 -5.49 19.60 8.58
N THR A 110 -5.88 20.74 9.15
CA THR A 110 -7.06 21.50 8.73
C THR A 110 -6.63 22.65 7.84
N TYR A 111 -7.36 22.83 6.73
CA TYR A 111 -7.11 23.85 5.72
C TYR A 111 -8.35 24.71 5.52
N GLY A 112 -8.14 25.93 5.01
CA GLY A 112 -9.21 26.89 4.71
C GLY A 112 -9.18 28.09 5.65
N SER A 113 -10.36 28.47 6.13
CA SER A 113 -10.63 29.65 6.97
C SER A 113 -10.09 29.54 8.39
N GLN A 114 -9.97 28.32 8.93
CA GLN A 114 -9.43 28.04 10.27
C GLN A 114 -8.34 26.97 10.18
N PRO A 115 -7.16 27.32 9.62
CA PRO A 115 -6.08 26.36 9.47
C PRO A 115 -5.50 25.97 10.82
N ASP A 116 -5.26 24.67 11.01
CA ASP A 116 -4.66 24.12 12.23
C ASP A 116 -3.92 22.82 11.92
N ALA A 117 -3.00 22.43 12.80
CA ALA A 117 -2.24 21.18 12.68
C ALA A 117 -2.03 20.54 14.05
N SER A 118 -2.43 19.28 14.18
CA SER A 118 -2.16 18.46 15.35
C SER A 118 -1.38 17.21 14.98
N PHE A 119 -0.49 16.79 15.86
CA PHE A 119 0.42 15.66 15.68
C PHE A 119 0.39 14.77 16.91
N PHE A 120 0.60 13.47 16.73
CA PHE A 120 0.78 12.55 17.83
C PHE A 120 1.85 11.50 17.52
N SER A 121 2.47 10.99 18.58
CA SER A 121 3.37 9.84 18.55
C SER A 121 3.10 9.01 19.81
N GLN A 122 2.74 7.74 19.63
CA GLN A 122 2.28 6.87 20.69
C GLN A 122 2.92 5.48 20.58
N PRO A 123 3.92 5.19 21.41
CA PRO A 123 4.52 3.86 21.49
C PRO A 123 3.70 2.93 22.39
N SER A 124 3.58 1.67 21.97
CA SER A 124 2.96 0.57 22.70
C SER A 124 3.92 -0.62 22.76
N LEU A 125 4.17 -1.12 23.98
CA LEU A 125 5.03 -2.28 24.22
C LEU A 125 4.18 -3.53 24.47
N TYR A 126 4.52 -4.60 23.77
CA TYR A 126 3.81 -5.87 23.77
C TYR A 126 4.76 -6.98 24.21
N HIS A 127 4.35 -7.78 25.19
CA HIS A 127 5.26 -8.76 25.81
C HIS A 127 4.55 -10.00 26.37
N ARG A 128 3.22 -10.00 26.42
CA ARG A 128 2.46 -11.13 26.96
C ARG A 128 2.39 -12.25 25.92
N PRO A 129 2.20 -13.51 26.32
CA PRO A 129 2.06 -14.63 25.38
C PRO A 129 1.01 -14.36 24.30
N GLU A 130 -0.15 -13.80 24.67
CA GLU A 130 -1.22 -13.42 23.75
C GLU A 130 -0.85 -12.28 22.78
N ASP A 131 0.17 -11.48 23.11
CA ASP A 131 0.68 -10.47 22.18
C ASP A 131 1.69 -11.07 21.20
N LEU A 132 2.50 -12.03 21.67
CA LEU A 132 3.62 -12.63 20.96
C LEU A 132 3.21 -13.76 20.01
N TYR A 133 2.00 -14.29 20.16
CA TYR A 133 1.48 -15.39 19.36
C TYR A 133 0.01 -15.15 19.01
N LEU A 134 -0.33 -15.40 17.74
CA LEU A 134 -1.73 -15.58 17.34
C LEU A 134 -2.07 -17.06 17.45
N THR A 135 -3.07 -17.39 18.27
CA THR A 135 -3.48 -18.76 18.54
C THR A 135 -4.77 -19.10 17.81
N ASP A 136 -4.85 -20.29 17.23
CA ASP A 136 -6.07 -20.80 16.57
C ASP A 136 -7.19 -21.01 17.61
N PRO A 137 -8.33 -20.29 17.51
CA PRO A 137 -9.43 -20.43 18.47
C PRO A 137 -10.01 -21.85 18.55
N SER A 138 -9.85 -22.64 17.49
CA SER A 138 -10.33 -24.03 17.42
C SER A 138 -9.32 -25.05 17.96
N ASN A 139 -8.04 -24.68 18.08
CA ASN A 139 -6.97 -25.55 18.54
C ASN A 139 -5.81 -24.75 19.15
N SER A 140 -5.79 -24.62 20.47
CA SER A 140 -4.77 -23.85 21.20
C SER A 140 -3.33 -24.37 21.07
N ALA A 141 -3.11 -25.54 20.48
CA ALA A 141 -1.77 -26.04 20.18
C ALA A 141 -1.21 -25.49 18.85
N ARG A 142 -2.03 -24.78 18.06
CA ARG A 142 -1.62 -24.12 16.82
C ARG A 142 -1.47 -22.63 17.06
N GLU A 143 -0.24 -22.15 16.90
CA GLU A 143 0.13 -20.78 17.16
C GLU A 143 1.08 -20.29 16.07
N GLU A 144 0.99 -19.02 15.72
CA GLU A 144 1.92 -18.34 14.82
C GLU A 144 2.60 -17.19 15.59
N PRO A 145 3.95 -17.14 15.62
CA PRO A 145 4.67 -16.07 16.31
C PRO A 145 4.46 -14.73 15.62
N VAL A 146 4.14 -13.71 16.40
CA VAL A 146 4.05 -12.31 15.96
C VAL A 146 5.47 -11.75 15.82
N ALA A 147 6.06 -11.96 14.65
CA ALA A 147 7.37 -11.44 14.27
C ALA A 147 7.47 -11.21 12.76
N GLY A 148 8.44 -10.40 12.34
CA GLY A 148 8.76 -10.17 10.93
C GLY A 148 7.54 -9.72 10.10
N PRO A 149 7.23 -10.40 8.97
CA PRO A 149 6.11 -10.01 8.13
C PRO A 149 4.75 -9.98 8.85
N LEU A 150 4.51 -10.88 9.81
CA LEU A 150 3.23 -10.93 10.53
C LEU A 150 3.05 -9.71 11.44
N LEU A 151 4.12 -9.31 12.15
CA LEU A 151 4.12 -8.07 12.93
C LEU A 151 3.89 -6.85 12.04
N GLY A 152 4.49 -6.83 10.85
CA GLY A 152 4.23 -5.80 9.84
C GLY A 152 2.75 -5.69 9.44
N LEU A 153 2.08 -6.82 9.23
CA LEU A 153 0.63 -6.85 8.93
C LEU A 153 -0.22 -6.33 10.09
N LEU A 154 0.09 -6.75 11.32
CA LEU A 154 -0.61 -6.28 12.52
C LEU A 154 -0.41 -4.78 12.75
N ARG A 155 0.77 -4.25 12.44
CA ARG A 155 1.04 -2.82 12.47
C ARG A 155 0.18 -2.07 11.44
N THR A 156 0.10 -2.55 10.20
CA THR A 156 -0.75 -1.93 9.16
C THR A 156 -2.22 -1.91 9.54
N VAL A 157 -2.72 -2.94 10.23
CA VAL A 157 -4.10 -2.91 10.76
C VAL A 157 -4.24 -1.90 11.90
N GLN A 158 -3.24 -1.80 12.79
CA GLN A 158 -3.23 -0.79 13.86
C GLN A 158 -3.16 0.65 13.32
N GLU A 159 -2.45 0.90 12.23
CA GLU A 159 -2.43 2.19 11.53
C GLU A 159 -3.86 2.58 11.12
N LEU A 160 -4.63 1.66 10.53
CA LEU A 160 -6.01 1.93 10.13
C LEU A 160 -6.96 2.05 11.32
N GLU A 161 -6.79 1.24 12.37
CA GLU A 161 -7.57 1.34 13.60
C GLU A 161 -7.36 2.70 14.30
N ARG A 162 -6.11 3.18 14.34
CA ARG A 162 -5.77 4.49 14.91
C ARG A 162 -6.24 5.62 14.00
N LEU A 163 -6.19 5.45 12.68
CA LEU A 163 -6.78 6.41 11.74
C LEU A 163 -8.29 6.58 11.99
N ALA A 164 -9.03 5.48 12.15
CA ALA A 164 -10.46 5.54 12.50
C ALA A 164 -10.72 6.27 13.84
N GLN A 165 -9.84 6.09 14.83
CA GLN A 165 -9.93 6.84 16.10
C GLN A 165 -9.63 8.33 15.91
N ALA A 166 -8.55 8.68 15.20
CA ALA A 166 -8.17 10.07 14.95
C ALA A 166 -9.24 10.83 14.16
N ILE A 167 -9.93 10.14 13.25
CA ILE A 167 -11.07 10.66 12.50
C ILE A 167 -12.25 11.04 13.43
N ALA A 168 -12.47 10.31 14.52
CA ALA A 168 -13.50 10.67 15.51
C ALA A 168 -13.11 11.91 16.35
N GLU A 169 -11.82 12.26 16.40
CA GLU A 169 -11.29 13.41 17.16
C GLU A 169 -11.35 14.73 16.35
N VAL A 170 -11.51 14.67 15.03
CA VAL A 170 -11.55 15.86 14.16
C VAL A 170 -12.97 16.40 13.94
N PRO A 171 -13.15 17.71 13.70
CA PRO A 171 -14.47 18.32 13.56
C PRO A 171 -15.35 17.65 12.50
N ALA A 172 -16.55 17.21 12.89
CA ALA A 172 -17.48 16.50 12.00
C ALA A 172 -17.99 17.34 10.81
N GLY A 173 -17.90 18.67 10.89
CA GLY A 173 -18.40 19.58 9.86
C GLY A 173 -17.51 19.72 8.61
N LEU A 174 -16.30 19.15 8.61
CA LEU A 174 -15.34 19.32 7.52
C LEU A 174 -15.30 18.10 6.58
N PRO A 175 -15.30 18.30 5.25
CA PRO A 175 -14.87 17.28 4.31
C PRO A 175 -13.49 16.77 4.69
N THR A 176 -13.34 15.46 4.80
CA THR A 176 -12.16 14.83 5.38
C THR A 176 -11.58 13.75 4.47
N LEU A 177 -10.26 13.77 4.28
CA LEU A 177 -9.50 12.66 3.70
C LEU A 177 -8.78 11.90 4.82
N ALA A 178 -9.14 10.65 5.02
CA ALA A 178 -8.40 9.68 5.82
C ALA A 178 -7.39 8.98 4.90
N LEU A 179 -6.10 9.15 5.17
CA LEU A 179 -5.03 8.77 4.26
C LEU A 179 -4.04 7.79 4.91
N VAL A 180 -3.72 6.72 4.19
CA VAL A 180 -2.77 5.68 4.60
C VAL A 180 -1.61 5.62 3.60
N ASP A 181 -0.39 5.35 4.08
CA ASP A 181 0.74 5.06 3.20
C ASP A 181 0.71 3.62 2.70
N GLY A 182 0.92 3.42 1.41
CA GLY A 182 0.94 2.10 0.80
C GLY A 182 -0.44 1.62 0.35
N SER A 183 -0.79 0.39 0.73
CA SER A 183 -1.81 -0.41 0.04
C SER A 183 -2.92 -0.84 0.99
N LEU A 184 -4.19 -0.69 0.58
CA LEU A 184 -5.33 -1.28 1.28
C LEU A 184 -5.42 -2.80 1.04
N VAL A 185 -4.79 -3.29 -0.02
CA VAL A 185 -4.66 -4.74 -0.25
C VAL A 185 -3.60 -5.33 0.68
N MET A 186 -3.99 -6.26 1.55
CA MET A 186 -3.08 -7.01 2.44
C MET A 186 -2.32 -8.10 1.69
N TRP A 187 -1.38 -7.71 0.82
CA TRP A 187 -0.61 -8.61 -0.05
C TRP A 187 0.10 -9.74 0.70
N GLY A 188 0.58 -9.49 1.92
CA GLY A 188 1.24 -10.50 2.76
C GLY A 188 0.34 -11.69 3.15
N LEU A 189 -0.98 -11.53 3.05
CA LEU A 189 -1.96 -12.60 3.29
C LEU A 189 -2.39 -13.32 2.00
N SER A 190 -1.84 -12.93 0.84
CA SER A 190 -2.15 -13.57 -0.44
C SER A 190 -1.48 -14.95 -0.54
N GLY A 191 -2.16 -15.89 -1.19
CA GLY A 191 -1.69 -17.27 -1.32
C GLY A 191 -1.84 -18.10 -0.03
N GLN A 192 -0.99 -19.12 0.09
CA GLN A 192 -1.04 -20.16 1.15
C GLN A 192 0.04 -19.96 2.23
N GLY A 193 0.60 -18.74 2.35
CA GLY A 193 1.70 -18.45 3.28
C GLY A 193 1.31 -18.44 4.75
N TYR A 194 0.04 -18.15 5.05
CA TYR A 194 -0.50 -18.15 6.41
C TYR A 194 -1.72 -19.07 6.53
N PRO A 195 -1.89 -19.75 7.67
CA PRO A 195 -3.11 -20.51 7.96
C PRO A 195 -4.39 -19.64 7.94
N PRO A 196 -5.58 -20.23 7.70
CA PRO A 196 -6.84 -19.49 7.65
C PRO A 196 -7.13 -18.63 8.90
N PHE A 197 -6.84 -19.15 10.10
CA PHE A 197 -7.12 -18.43 11.36
C PHE A 197 -6.33 -17.11 11.48
N ILE A 198 -5.17 -17.00 10.83
CA ILE A 198 -4.40 -15.74 10.78
C ILE A 198 -5.11 -14.71 9.89
N LYS A 199 -5.67 -15.15 8.76
CA LYS A 199 -6.43 -14.26 7.89
C LYS A 199 -7.69 -13.78 8.59
N GLU A 200 -8.38 -14.65 9.32
CA GLU A 200 -9.56 -14.31 10.12
C GLU A 200 -9.20 -13.29 11.21
N ALA A 201 -8.20 -13.57 12.04
CA ALA A 201 -7.76 -12.70 13.13
C ALA A 201 -7.29 -11.30 12.69
N ILE A 202 -6.75 -11.18 11.47
CA ILE A 202 -6.27 -9.89 10.94
C ILE A 202 -7.37 -9.16 10.15
N ILE A 203 -8.08 -9.89 9.28
CA ILE A 203 -9.05 -9.28 8.36
C ILE A 203 -10.39 -9.11 9.06
N GLN A 204 -11.02 -10.20 9.48
CA GLN A 204 -12.39 -10.20 10.00
C GLN A 204 -12.46 -9.52 11.36
N ASP A 205 -11.53 -9.83 12.25
CA ASP A 205 -11.61 -9.35 13.64
C ASP A 205 -11.11 -7.92 13.82
N ARG A 206 -10.38 -7.37 12.84
CA ARG A 206 -9.66 -6.09 13.02
C ARG A 206 -9.74 -5.13 11.84
N LEU A 207 -9.28 -5.53 10.65
CA LEU A 207 -9.27 -4.66 9.48
C LEU A 207 -10.67 -4.20 9.08
N LEU A 208 -11.61 -5.14 8.91
CA LEU A 208 -12.98 -4.80 8.48
C LEU A 208 -13.70 -3.94 9.53
N PRO A 209 -13.64 -4.23 10.84
CA PRO A 209 -14.19 -3.32 11.86
C PRO A 209 -13.60 -1.90 11.83
N ALA A 210 -12.33 -1.72 11.45
CA ALA A 210 -11.76 -0.39 11.25
C ALA A 210 -12.34 0.31 10.01
N MET A 211 -12.50 -0.41 8.90
CA MET A 211 -13.11 0.11 7.67
C MET A 211 -14.60 0.40 7.84
N ASP A 212 -15.33 -0.42 8.62
CA ASP A 212 -16.73 -0.23 8.97
C ASP A 212 -16.92 1.09 9.72
N ARG A 213 -16.11 1.35 10.74
CA ARG A 213 -16.15 2.63 11.48
C ARG A 213 -15.93 3.83 10.57
N LEU A 214 -14.98 3.77 9.65
CA LEU A 214 -14.73 4.85 8.69
C LEU A 214 -15.90 5.03 7.71
N ARG A 215 -16.56 3.94 7.32
CA ARG A 215 -17.74 3.98 6.46
C ARG A 215 -18.97 4.51 7.19
N GLU A 216 -19.16 4.17 8.46
CA GLU A 216 -20.23 4.73 9.29
C GLU A 216 -20.07 6.25 9.42
N GLU A 217 -18.85 6.71 9.70
CA GLU A 217 -18.51 8.13 9.74
C GLU A 217 -18.78 8.85 8.40
N SER A 218 -18.58 8.18 7.27
CA SER A 218 -18.86 8.76 5.94
C SER A 218 -20.34 8.95 5.63
N GLN A 219 -21.24 8.35 6.43
CA GLN A 219 -22.67 8.62 6.35
C GLN A 219 -23.06 9.96 6.98
N HIS A 220 -22.23 10.49 7.87
CA HIS A 220 -22.50 11.71 8.63
C HIS A 220 -21.76 12.94 8.11
N ARG A 221 -20.66 12.73 7.37
CA ARG A 221 -19.88 13.78 6.72
C ARG A 221 -19.22 13.29 5.43
N PRO A 222 -18.77 14.18 4.53
CA PRO A 222 -17.94 13.77 3.41
C PRO A 222 -16.59 13.25 3.91
N LEU A 223 -16.46 11.93 4.05
CA LEU A 223 -15.24 11.26 4.48
C LEU A 223 -14.81 10.26 3.42
N CYS A 224 -13.60 10.43 2.91
CA CYS A 224 -12.96 9.48 2.00
C CYS A 224 -11.83 8.77 2.75
N LEU A 225 -11.85 7.43 2.74
CA LEU A 225 -10.65 6.62 3.01
C LEU A 225 -9.89 6.42 1.70
N ALA A 226 -8.60 6.69 1.72
CA ALA A 226 -7.69 6.37 0.62
C ALA A 226 -6.33 5.86 1.13
N ALA A 227 -5.64 5.10 0.28
CA ALA A 227 -4.23 4.79 0.45
C ALA A 227 -3.42 5.27 -0.75
N TYR A 228 -2.20 5.74 -0.52
CA TYR A 228 -1.32 6.23 -1.58
C TYR A 228 -0.15 5.28 -1.80
N VAL A 229 -0.05 4.72 -3.00
CA VAL A 229 1.10 3.91 -3.42
C VAL A 229 1.99 4.75 -4.34
N SER A 230 3.13 5.19 -3.81
CA SER A 230 4.18 5.85 -4.60
C SER A 230 4.91 4.86 -5.51
N LEU A 231 5.37 5.35 -6.67
CA LEU A 231 6.11 4.58 -7.67
C LEU A 231 5.56 3.15 -7.92
N PRO A 232 4.24 2.98 -8.19
CA PRO A 232 3.58 1.69 -8.23
C PRO A 232 4.13 0.80 -9.35
N ARG A 233 4.29 -0.50 -9.06
CA ARG A 233 4.89 -1.49 -9.97
C ARG A 233 3.90 -2.55 -10.49
N SER A 234 2.61 -2.36 -10.24
CA SER A 234 1.55 -3.23 -10.75
C SER A 234 1.40 -3.13 -12.26
N ALA A 235 0.87 -4.20 -12.84
CA ALA A 235 0.52 -4.29 -14.26
C ALA A 235 -0.96 -4.74 -14.40
N GLU A 236 -1.81 -4.41 -13.42
CA GLU A 236 -3.19 -4.91 -13.38
C GLU A 236 -4.01 -4.33 -14.55
N VAL A 237 -3.82 -3.05 -14.88
CA VAL A 237 -4.52 -2.39 -15.99
C VAL A 237 -3.89 -2.79 -17.33
N VAL A 238 -2.56 -2.90 -17.40
CA VAL A 238 -1.87 -3.45 -18.58
C VAL A 238 -2.37 -4.87 -18.89
N ASN A 239 -2.55 -5.70 -17.86
CA ASN A 239 -3.09 -7.06 -18.02
C ASN A 239 -4.58 -7.07 -18.31
N ALA A 240 -5.35 -6.09 -17.82
CA ALA A 240 -6.74 -5.89 -18.20
C ALA A 240 -6.85 -5.58 -19.70
N ALA A 241 -6.07 -4.63 -20.20
CA ALA A 241 -5.99 -4.29 -21.61
C ALA A 241 -5.51 -5.48 -22.47
N ARG A 242 -4.49 -6.22 -22.02
CA ARG A 242 -4.06 -7.48 -22.66
C ARG A 242 -5.22 -8.46 -22.80
N SER A 243 -5.99 -8.67 -21.73
CA SER A 243 -7.16 -9.54 -21.74
C SER A 243 -8.19 -9.08 -22.76
N SER A 244 -8.48 -7.78 -22.79
CA SER A 244 -9.45 -7.20 -23.71
C SER A 244 -9.07 -7.38 -25.18
N LEU A 245 -7.78 -7.28 -25.50
CA LEU A 245 -7.24 -7.45 -26.84
C LEU A 245 -7.08 -8.93 -27.25
N CYS A 246 -7.01 -9.86 -26.29
CA CYS A 246 -6.83 -11.29 -26.56
C CYS A 246 -8.06 -11.86 -27.29
N PRO A 247 -7.89 -12.50 -28.47
CA PRO A 247 -8.99 -13.16 -29.17
C PRO A 247 -9.27 -14.58 -28.65
N SER A 248 -8.33 -15.15 -27.87
CA SER A 248 -8.37 -16.54 -27.41
C SER A 248 -9.13 -16.69 -26.09
N ASP A 249 -9.63 -17.90 -25.86
CA ASP A 249 -10.20 -18.32 -24.58
C ASP A 249 -9.13 -18.37 -23.47
N LEU A 250 -9.51 -18.06 -22.23
CA LEU A 250 -8.62 -18.05 -21.07
C LEU A 250 -7.97 -19.42 -20.79
N SER A 251 -8.66 -20.52 -21.11
CA SER A 251 -8.12 -21.88 -21.01
C SER A 251 -6.81 -22.07 -21.77
N GLN A 252 -6.60 -21.31 -22.85
CA GLN A 252 -5.38 -21.36 -23.67
C GLN A 252 -4.25 -20.49 -23.09
N CYS A 253 -4.57 -19.53 -22.21
CA CYS A 253 -3.63 -18.53 -21.71
C CYS A 253 -2.59 -19.12 -20.75
N ARG A 254 -2.92 -20.17 -19.99
CA ARG A 254 -2.08 -20.70 -18.89
C ARG A 254 -0.64 -21.06 -19.31
N ASN A 255 -0.44 -21.50 -20.55
CA ASN A 255 0.87 -21.93 -21.05
C ASN A 255 1.61 -20.85 -21.84
N VAL A 256 0.95 -19.73 -22.16
CA VAL A 256 1.46 -18.72 -23.11
C VAL A 256 1.51 -17.32 -22.53
N CYS A 257 0.86 -17.09 -21.38
CA CYS A 257 0.79 -15.80 -20.69
C CYS A 257 1.15 -15.95 -19.21
N ASN A 258 1.82 -14.95 -18.66
CA ASN A 258 2.01 -14.75 -17.23
C ASN A 258 1.89 -13.25 -16.89
N ASN A 259 2.06 -12.88 -15.62
CA ASN A 259 1.93 -11.50 -15.16
C ASN A 259 2.76 -10.47 -15.93
N ARG A 260 3.89 -10.87 -16.53
CA ARG A 260 4.81 -9.95 -17.22
C ARG A 260 4.83 -10.09 -18.72
N ARG A 261 4.60 -11.30 -19.24
CA ARG A 261 4.85 -11.61 -20.65
C ARG A 261 3.82 -12.55 -21.26
N SER A 262 3.67 -12.44 -22.57
CA SER A 262 3.09 -13.43 -23.46
C SER A 262 4.02 -13.73 -24.63
N VAL A 263 3.94 -14.94 -25.17
CA VAL A 263 4.61 -15.36 -26.41
C VAL A 263 3.67 -15.34 -27.63
N GLN A 264 2.41 -14.94 -27.43
CA GLN A 264 1.39 -14.88 -28.49
C GLN A 264 0.97 -13.45 -28.77
N SER A 265 0.81 -13.13 -30.06
CA SER A 265 0.21 -11.88 -30.50
C SER A 265 -1.32 -11.95 -30.40
N PRO A 266 -2.04 -10.87 -30.01
CA PRO A 266 -1.54 -9.52 -29.71
C PRO A 266 -1.10 -9.31 -28.25
N CYS A 267 -1.14 -10.35 -27.40
CA CYS A 267 -0.84 -10.23 -25.97
C CYS A 267 0.61 -9.78 -25.69
N ASP A 268 1.55 -10.19 -26.55
CA ASP A 268 2.97 -9.85 -26.48
C ASP A 268 3.28 -8.35 -26.62
N LEU A 269 2.36 -7.56 -27.20
CA LEU A 269 2.46 -6.10 -27.26
C LEU A 269 2.63 -5.47 -25.89
N SER A 270 2.03 -6.06 -24.86
CA SER A 270 2.03 -5.54 -23.49
C SER A 270 3.21 -6.02 -22.63
N ASN A 271 4.16 -6.76 -23.21
CA ASN A 271 5.25 -7.37 -22.46
C ASN A 271 6.09 -6.32 -21.73
N ASP A 272 6.43 -6.61 -20.48
CA ASP A 272 7.31 -5.79 -19.63
C ASP A 272 6.84 -4.34 -19.39
N PHE A 273 5.58 -4.02 -19.70
CA PHE A 273 4.96 -2.77 -19.27
C PHE A 273 4.31 -2.94 -17.91
N ILE A 274 4.35 -1.85 -17.15
CA ILE A 274 3.59 -1.67 -15.90
C ILE A 274 2.56 -0.56 -16.10
N ASP A 275 1.58 -0.49 -15.22
CA ASP A 275 0.50 0.49 -15.31
C ASP A 275 1.04 1.93 -15.30
N ARG A 276 2.14 2.19 -14.57
CA ARG A 276 2.82 3.48 -14.60
C ARG A 276 3.33 3.86 -16.00
N ASP A 277 3.90 2.91 -16.76
CA ASP A 277 4.38 3.20 -18.13
C ASP A 277 3.21 3.65 -19.02
N LEU A 278 2.05 3.01 -18.86
CA LEU A 278 0.81 3.35 -19.55
C LEU A 278 0.33 4.76 -19.17
N PHE A 279 0.17 5.04 -17.87
CA PHE A 279 -0.42 6.29 -17.41
C PHE A 279 0.51 7.50 -17.47
N GLN A 280 1.82 7.30 -17.47
CA GLN A 280 2.79 8.37 -17.80
C GLN A 280 2.58 8.94 -19.21
N ARG A 281 2.04 8.14 -20.13
CA ARG A 281 1.80 8.53 -21.52
C ARG A 281 0.38 9.03 -21.78
N THR A 282 -0.59 8.66 -20.95
CA THR A 282 -2.02 8.92 -21.21
C THR A 282 -2.66 9.94 -20.28
N LEU A 283 -2.08 10.23 -19.12
CA LEU A 283 -2.63 11.21 -18.17
C LEU A 283 -1.87 12.52 -18.22
N ASP A 284 -2.59 13.62 -18.42
CA ASP A 284 -2.07 14.96 -18.20
C ASP A 284 -1.83 15.22 -16.69
N PRO A 285 -0.91 16.12 -16.31
CA PRO A 285 -0.69 16.49 -14.91
C PRO A 285 -1.98 16.93 -14.21
N GLY A 286 -2.25 16.32 -13.06
CA GLY A 286 -3.46 16.51 -12.26
C GLY A 286 -4.61 15.59 -12.63
N CYS A 287 -4.62 14.95 -13.81
CA CYS A 287 -5.69 14.05 -14.22
C CYS A 287 -5.53 12.65 -13.61
N ARG A 288 -6.66 12.00 -13.34
CA ARG A 288 -6.73 10.60 -12.92
C ARG A 288 -7.19 9.69 -14.05
N SER A 289 -6.85 8.41 -13.96
CA SER A 289 -7.41 7.35 -14.80
C SER A 289 -8.89 7.07 -14.47
N ALA A 290 -9.48 6.16 -15.25
CA ALA A 290 -10.67 5.43 -14.85
C ALA A 290 -10.47 4.68 -13.51
N THR A 291 -11.57 4.29 -12.89
CA THR A 291 -11.55 3.54 -11.63
C THR A 291 -11.67 2.06 -11.92
N TYR A 292 -10.78 1.27 -11.34
CA TYR A 292 -10.74 -0.17 -11.49
C TYR A 292 -10.98 -0.85 -10.15
N GLN A 293 -11.36 -2.12 -10.18
CA GLN A 293 -11.42 -2.96 -8.99
C GLN A 293 -10.30 -4.01 -9.05
N THR A 294 -9.58 -4.24 -7.95
CA THR A 294 -8.57 -5.31 -7.93
C THR A 294 -9.24 -6.68 -7.90
N ASN A 295 -8.65 -7.64 -8.63
CA ASN A 295 -9.02 -9.05 -8.56
C ASN A 295 -8.08 -9.86 -7.64
N SER A 296 -7.25 -9.18 -6.83
CA SER A 296 -6.39 -9.83 -5.85
C SER A 296 -7.22 -10.71 -4.92
N SER A 297 -6.69 -11.88 -4.55
CA SER A 297 -7.45 -12.91 -3.83
C SER A 297 -7.95 -12.42 -2.48
N VAL A 298 -7.14 -11.65 -1.74
CA VAL A 298 -7.46 -11.24 -0.37
C VAL A 298 -8.69 -10.32 -0.31
N PRO A 299 -8.72 -9.16 -1.01
CA PRO A 299 -9.93 -8.35 -1.04
C PRO A 299 -11.13 -9.12 -1.59
N ARG A 300 -10.95 -9.78 -2.75
CA ARG A 300 -12.04 -10.47 -3.47
C ARG A 300 -12.75 -11.53 -2.62
N GLU A 301 -11.99 -12.25 -1.78
CA GLU A 301 -12.51 -13.36 -0.99
C GLU A 301 -12.96 -12.94 0.41
N SER A 302 -12.47 -11.81 0.94
CA SER A 302 -12.60 -11.52 2.37
C SER A 302 -13.10 -10.13 2.73
N TYR A 303 -13.10 -9.14 1.82
CA TYR A 303 -13.42 -7.75 2.19
C TYR A 303 -14.90 -7.38 2.01
N GLY A 304 -15.67 -8.18 1.27
CA GLY A 304 -17.10 -7.90 1.05
C GLY A 304 -17.32 -6.51 0.44
N GLU A 305 -18.10 -5.67 1.14
CA GLU A 305 -18.40 -4.29 0.70
C GLU A 305 -17.21 -3.33 0.79
N HIS A 306 -16.11 -3.76 1.41
CA HIS A 306 -14.83 -3.04 1.47
C HIS A 306 -13.87 -3.43 0.36
N GLN A 307 -14.37 -4.05 -0.71
CA GLN A 307 -13.56 -4.40 -1.87
C GLN A 307 -12.70 -3.22 -2.33
N VAL A 308 -11.45 -3.47 -2.69
CA VAL A 308 -10.51 -2.40 -3.06
C VAL A 308 -10.67 -2.02 -4.53
N CYS A 309 -11.01 -0.75 -4.75
CA CYS A 309 -10.92 -0.06 -6.01
C CYS A 309 -9.66 0.79 -6.06
N PHE A 310 -9.21 1.15 -7.26
CA PHE A 310 -8.07 2.03 -7.44
C PHE A 310 -8.14 2.84 -8.72
N PHE A 311 -7.46 3.97 -8.75
CA PHE A 311 -7.14 4.72 -9.95
C PHE A 311 -5.68 5.19 -9.90
N TYR A 312 -5.15 5.59 -11.04
CA TYR A 312 -3.84 6.24 -11.13
C TYR A 312 -4.00 7.73 -11.26
N LEU A 313 -3.15 8.50 -10.58
CA LEU A 313 -3.14 9.95 -10.61
C LEU A 313 -1.78 10.43 -11.12
N ASN A 314 -1.78 11.31 -12.11
CA ASN A 314 -0.59 12.05 -12.46
C ASN A 314 -0.44 13.24 -11.50
N CYS A 315 0.46 13.11 -10.52
CA CYS A 315 0.73 14.15 -9.51
C CYS A 315 1.63 15.28 -10.05
N GLY A 316 2.06 15.21 -11.32
CA GLY A 316 3.03 16.11 -11.94
C GLY A 316 4.44 15.51 -11.94
N GLU A 317 4.94 15.12 -10.76
CA GLU A 317 6.29 14.53 -10.60
C GLU A 317 6.29 13.00 -10.77
N GLU A 318 5.20 12.34 -10.38
CA GLU A 318 5.04 10.90 -10.52
C GLU A 318 3.60 10.49 -10.86
N ILE A 319 3.44 9.24 -11.28
CA ILE A 319 2.14 8.57 -11.30
C ILE A 319 2.00 7.81 -9.98
N GLY A 320 1.10 8.26 -9.11
CA GLY A 320 0.69 7.53 -7.91
C GLY A 320 -0.48 6.58 -8.19
N ARG A 321 -0.58 5.48 -7.43
CA ARG A 321 -1.78 4.63 -7.41
C ARG A 321 -2.56 4.90 -6.13
N ILE A 322 -3.83 5.26 -6.28
CA ILE A 322 -4.70 5.60 -5.17
C ILE A 322 -5.62 4.41 -4.91
N GLU A 323 -5.40 3.82 -3.75
CA GLU A 323 -6.18 2.86 -2.97
C GLU A 323 -7.52 3.38 -2.47
N LEU A 324 -8.69 2.81 -2.75
CA LEU A 324 -9.91 3.21 -2.02
C LEU A 324 -10.93 2.05 -1.89
N PRO A 325 -11.74 2.02 -0.83
CA PRO A 325 -12.85 1.07 -0.73
C PRO A 325 -13.92 1.32 -1.81
N GLN A 326 -14.64 0.26 -2.18
CA GLN A 326 -15.69 0.30 -3.19
C GLN A 326 -16.77 1.35 -2.89
N TRP A 327 -17.14 1.54 -1.62
CA TRP A 327 -18.14 2.54 -1.23
C TRP A 327 -17.67 3.99 -1.46
N VAL A 328 -16.35 4.27 -1.43
CA VAL A 328 -15.80 5.58 -1.85
C VAL A 328 -15.83 5.68 -3.37
N ALA A 329 -15.49 4.60 -4.07
CA ALA A 329 -15.37 4.58 -5.53
C ALA A 329 -16.71 4.77 -6.25
N GLN A 330 -17.79 4.31 -5.63
CA GLN A 330 -19.15 4.38 -6.17
C GLN A 330 -19.87 5.70 -5.88
N ASP A 331 -19.40 6.49 -4.91
CA ASP A 331 -19.92 7.85 -4.68
C ASP A 331 -19.04 8.85 -5.44
N GLU A 332 -19.55 9.38 -6.55
CA GLU A 332 -18.83 10.35 -7.40
C GLU A 332 -18.34 11.59 -6.61
N ARG A 333 -19.06 12.00 -5.55
CA ARG A 333 -18.66 13.15 -4.73
C ARG A 333 -17.45 12.80 -3.87
N LEU A 334 -17.42 11.61 -3.27
CA LEU A 334 -16.29 11.15 -2.46
C LEU A 334 -15.06 10.87 -3.35
N LEU A 335 -15.28 10.29 -4.53
CA LEU A 335 -14.21 10.07 -5.50
C LEU A 335 -13.59 11.38 -6.00
N ALA A 336 -14.43 12.39 -6.30
CA ALA A 336 -13.96 13.71 -6.71
C ALA A 336 -13.23 14.44 -5.57
N LEU A 337 -13.73 14.32 -4.33
CA LEU A 337 -13.07 14.84 -3.13
C LEU A 337 -11.69 14.20 -2.94
N CYS A 338 -11.62 12.86 -3.00
CA CYS A 338 -10.38 12.09 -2.90
C CYS A 338 -9.33 12.56 -3.90
N HIS A 339 -9.69 12.62 -5.17
CA HIS A 339 -8.82 13.07 -6.25
C HIS A 339 -8.27 14.48 -5.98
N SER A 340 -9.14 15.42 -5.63
CA SER A 340 -8.76 16.82 -5.43
C SER A 340 -7.87 17.01 -4.21
N LEU A 341 -8.20 16.36 -3.09
CA LEU A 341 -7.45 16.47 -1.84
C LEU A 341 -6.09 15.78 -1.92
N ILE A 342 -5.98 14.60 -2.54
CA ILE A 342 -4.68 13.93 -2.74
C ILE A 342 -3.78 14.78 -3.65
N LEU A 343 -4.33 15.34 -4.73
CA LEU A 343 -3.56 16.22 -5.61
C LEU A 343 -3.05 17.47 -4.90
N ASP A 344 -3.89 18.11 -4.05
CA ASP A 344 -3.45 19.23 -3.21
C ASP A 344 -2.32 18.82 -2.25
N GLN A 345 -2.45 17.66 -1.58
CA GLN A 345 -1.41 17.15 -0.68
C GLN A 345 -0.09 16.87 -1.40
N CYS A 346 -0.14 16.28 -2.60
CA CYS A 346 1.06 16.06 -3.41
C CYS A 346 1.70 17.38 -3.85
N ARG A 347 0.91 18.39 -4.23
CA ARG A 347 1.44 19.72 -4.60
C ARG A 347 2.16 20.39 -3.42
N ARG A 348 1.62 20.24 -2.21
CA ARG A 348 2.23 20.78 -0.98
C ARG A 348 3.49 20.02 -0.57
N GLY A 349 3.51 18.69 -0.75
CA GLY A 349 4.63 17.81 -0.40
C GLY A 349 5.57 17.46 -1.55
N GLN A 350 5.71 18.35 -2.55
CA GLN A 350 6.69 18.20 -3.64
C GLN A 350 6.60 16.87 -4.42
N GLY A 351 5.37 16.44 -4.72
CA GLY A 351 5.08 15.22 -5.48
C GLY A 351 4.60 14.04 -4.64
N TYR A 352 4.65 14.14 -3.31
CA TYR A 352 4.16 13.12 -2.38
C TYR A 352 3.23 13.74 -1.32
N PRO A 353 2.20 13.04 -0.82
CA PRO A 353 1.26 13.64 0.14
C PRO A 353 1.93 14.10 1.44
N VAL A 354 1.89 15.41 1.74
CA VAL A 354 2.54 15.98 2.93
C VAL A 354 2.04 15.36 4.24
N ALA A 355 0.72 15.08 4.37
CA ALA A 355 0.19 14.43 5.58
C ALA A 355 0.81 13.05 5.84
N ILE A 356 1.14 12.29 4.79
CA ILE A 356 1.81 10.99 4.97
C ILE A 356 3.25 11.20 5.43
N SER A 357 3.99 12.14 4.82
CA SER A 357 5.35 12.47 5.27
C SER A 357 5.38 12.90 6.74
N GLU A 358 4.44 13.75 7.15
CA GLU A 358 4.34 14.20 8.53
C GLU A 358 4.01 13.04 9.49
N ALA A 359 3.06 12.16 9.13
CA ALA A 359 2.74 10.97 9.92
C ALA A 359 3.95 10.04 10.07
N HIS A 360 4.73 9.86 8.99
CA HIS A 360 5.96 9.08 9.00
C HIS A 360 6.98 9.63 10.00
N GLU A 361 7.24 10.94 9.96
CA GLU A 361 8.19 11.59 10.88
C GLU A 361 7.80 11.39 12.35
N GLN A 362 6.49 11.35 12.67
CA GLN A 362 6.04 11.06 14.04
C GLN A 362 6.11 9.57 14.41
N ALA A 363 6.09 8.67 13.42
CA ALA A 363 6.06 7.23 13.61
C ALA A 363 7.46 6.60 13.66
N VAL A 364 8.46 7.21 13.00
CA VAL A 364 9.79 6.63 12.80
C VAL A 364 10.50 6.26 14.10
N ILE A 365 10.92 5.00 14.17
CA ILE A 365 11.89 4.50 15.15
C ILE A 365 13.23 4.33 14.44
N ASN A 366 14.15 5.25 14.72
CA ASN A 366 15.47 5.29 14.11
C ASN A 366 16.46 4.32 14.80
N GLY A 367 17.70 4.28 14.30
CA GLY A 367 18.73 3.38 14.84
C GLY A 367 19.12 3.68 16.29
N ALA A 368 19.12 4.96 16.70
CA ALA A 368 19.41 5.36 18.07
C ALA A 368 18.28 4.97 19.02
N ASP A 369 17.02 5.18 18.63
CA ASP A 369 15.83 4.78 19.42
C ASP A 369 15.86 3.28 19.73
N ARG A 370 16.26 2.46 18.75
CA ARG A 370 16.42 1.01 18.94
C ARG A 370 17.49 0.67 19.97
N GLN A 371 18.60 1.41 20.03
CA GLN A 371 19.63 1.18 21.05
C GLN A 371 19.15 1.64 22.42
N PHE A 372 18.50 2.81 22.50
CA PHE A 372 17.94 3.32 23.75
C PHE A 372 16.86 2.39 24.31
N PHE A 373 15.97 1.87 23.47
CA PHE A 373 14.98 0.87 23.87
C PHE A 373 15.63 -0.35 24.54
N LYS A 374 16.68 -0.90 23.92
CA LYS A 374 17.41 -2.05 24.48
C LYS A 374 18.06 -1.74 25.83
N GLN A 375 18.61 -0.54 25.97
CA GLN A 375 19.20 -0.08 27.23
C GLN A 375 18.12 0.08 28.32
N MET A 376 17.01 0.76 28.00
CA MET A 376 15.90 0.96 28.93
C MET A 376 15.30 -0.37 29.41
N LEU A 377 15.15 -1.34 28.50
CA LEU A 377 14.68 -2.68 28.85
C LEU A 377 15.66 -3.38 29.81
N ALA A 378 16.97 -3.32 29.54
CA ALA A 378 17.99 -3.90 30.41
C ALA A 378 17.98 -3.27 31.80
N GLU A 379 17.94 -1.94 31.88
CA GLU A 379 17.89 -1.19 33.16
C GLU A 379 16.61 -1.50 33.94
N ALA A 380 15.46 -1.62 33.25
CA ALA A 380 14.19 -1.98 33.90
C ALA A 380 14.23 -3.40 34.50
N LEU A 381 14.84 -4.36 33.81
CA LEU A 381 15.00 -5.72 34.32
C LEU A 381 15.98 -5.78 35.48
N GLU A 382 17.11 -5.06 35.39
CA GLU A 382 18.11 -4.98 36.45
C GLU A 382 17.52 -4.39 37.74
N ARG A 383 16.67 -3.36 37.63
CA ARG A 383 15.97 -2.75 38.78
C ARG A 383 15.08 -3.74 39.52
N GLU A 384 14.47 -4.69 38.81
CA GLU A 384 13.64 -5.75 39.38
C GLU A 384 14.44 -7.02 39.74
N GLY A 385 15.77 -6.99 39.61
CA GLY A 385 16.66 -8.13 39.92
C GLY A 385 16.55 -9.27 38.92
N LEU A 386 16.05 -9.02 37.70
CA LEU A 386 15.90 -10.01 36.64
C LEU A 386 17.20 -10.12 35.81
N PRO A 387 17.52 -11.33 35.28
CA PRO A 387 18.75 -11.54 34.55
C PRO A 387 18.76 -10.80 33.21
N VAL A 388 19.80 -10.01 32.97
CA VAL A 388 20.10 -9.39 31.67
C VAL A 388 21.17 -10.23 30.98
N TYR A 389 20.85 -10.78 29.80
CA TYR A 389 21.84 -11.45 28.95
C TYR A 389 21.75 -10.91 27.52
N THR A 390 22.91 -10.85 26.85
CA THR A 390 23.04 -10.47 25.43
C THR A 390 23.80 -11.55 24.70
N SER A 391 23.61 -11.72 23.39
CA SER A 391 24.37 -12.71 22.64
C SER A 391 25.88 -12.42 22.62
N GLU A 392 26.70 -13.47 22.71
CA GLU A 392 28.17 -13.37 22.61
C GLU A 392 28.63 -12.76 21.27
N LYS A 393 27.79 -12.87 20.23
CA LYS A 393 28.03 -12.24 18.92
C LYS A 393 27.85 -10.72 18.94
N ASP A 394 26.90 -10.19 19.69
CA ASP A 394 26.75 -8.74 19.82
C ASP A 394 27.80 -8.15 20.78
N ARG A 395 28.21 -8.93 21.78
CA ARG A 395 29.36 -8.61 22.64
C ARG A 395 30.67 -8.50 21.83
N SER A 396 30.92 -9.44 20.90
CA SER A 396 32.12 -9.40 20.04
C SER A 396 32.10 -8.31 18.97
N LYS A 397 30.95 -7.71 18.64
CA LYS A 397 30.90 -6.50 17.79
C LYS A 397 31.24 -5.22 18.55
N ARG A 398 30.95 -5.18 19.86
CA ARG A 398 31.27 -4.05 20.75
C ARG A 398 32.71 -4.07 21.25
N THR A 399 33.40 -5.20 21.07
CA THR A 399 34.79 -5.39 21.50
C THR A 399 35.63 -5.61 20.24
N PRO A 400 36.50 -4.68 19.82
CA PRO A 400 37.40 -4.90 18.71
C PRO A 400 38.18 -6.20 18.92
N TRP A 401 38.36 -6.99 17.86
CA TRP A 401 39.29 -8.11 17.89
C TRP A 401 40.68 -7.55 18.19
N LEU A 402 41.25 -7.90 19.35
CA LEU A 402 42.62 -7.55 19.74
C LEU A 402 43.64 -8.21 18.83
#